data_AF-A0A6C0DW63-F1
#
_entry.id   AF-A0A6C0DW63-F1
#
_cell.length_a   1.000
_cell.length_b   1.000
_cell.length_c   1.000
_cell.angle_alpha   90.00
_cell.angle_beta   90.00
_cell.angle_gamma   90.00
#
_symmetry.space_group_name_H-M   'P 1'
#
loop_
_entity.id
_entity.type
_entity.pdbx_description
1 polymer ?
#
loop_
_entity_poly.entity_id
_entity_poly.type
_entity_poly.pdbx_seq_one_letter_code
_entity_poly.pdbx_strand_id
1 'polypeptide(L)'
;MHMSMTKDIIKTVSFNVDIDIYMTYSSDEYCRHQIKSTKLKFENKKISLKVWKYIFIQLDLYKLQEMQVHDESRIYTRFHYKN
;
A
#
# COMPACT_ATOMS: atom_id res chain seq x y z
N MET A 1 -45.74 0.61 -37.70
CA MET A 1 -44.92 0.99 -36.53
C MET A 1 -43.95 -0.14 -36.24
N HIS A 2 -42.67 0.03 -36.60
CA HIS A 2 -41.63 -0.94 -36.25
C HIS A 2 -40.90 -0.42 -34.99
N MET A 3 -41.10 -1.09 -33.85
CA MET A 3 -40.27 -0.86 -32.65
C MET A 3 -38.95 -1.63 -32.84
N SER A 4 -37.86 -0.89 -32.99
CA SER A 4 -36.51 -1.43 -32.91
C SER A 4 -36.16 -1.61 -31.43
N MET A 5 -36.04 -2.87 -31.00
CA MET A 5 -35.47 -3.22 -29.70
C MET A 5 -33.95 -3.03 -29.78
N THR A 6 -33.44 -1.91 -29.26
CA THR A 6 -32.01 -1.70 -29.10
C THR A 6 -31.49 -2.63 -28.02
N LYS A 7 -30.71 -3.65 -28.42
CA LYS A 7 -29.95 -4.51 -27.51
C LYS A 7 -28.94 -3.65 -26.75
N ASP A 8 -29.03 -3.65 -25.43
CA ASP A 8 -28.02 -3.06 -24.55
C ASP A 8 -26.68 -3.81 -24.76
N ILE A 9 -25.74 -3.17 -25.44
CA ILE A 9 -24.39 -3.68 -25.62
C ILE A 9 -23.64 -3.42 -24.31
N ILE A 10 -23.45 -4.47 -23.50
CA ILE A 10 -22.52 -4.44 -22.37
C ILE A 10 -21.10 -4.30 -22.96
N LYS A 11 -20.54 -3.09 -22.92
CA LYS A 11 -19.14 -2.86 -23.29
C LYS A 11 -18.25 -3.44 -22.20
N THR A 12 -17.61 -4.57 -22.47
CA THR A 12 -16.52 -5.09 -21.64
C THR A 12 -15.19 -4.47 -22.07
N VAL A 13 -14.30 -4.21 -21.11
CA VAL A 13 -12.95 -3.69 -21.38
C VAL A 13 -12.14 -4.78 -22.06
N SER A 14 -11.57 -4.47 -23.23
CA SER A 14 -10.55 -5.27 -23.90
C SER A 14 -9.24 -4.47 -23.97
N PHE A 15 -8.13 -5.12 -23.65
CA PHE A 15 -6.80 -4.54 -23.80
C PHE A 15 -6.19 -5.06 -25.10
N ASN A 16 -5.93 -4.16 -26.05
CA ASN A 16 -5.08 -4.48 -27.19
C ASN A 16 -3.63 -4.43 -26.71
N VAL A 17 -2.92 -5.54 -26.84
CA VAL A 17 -1.53 -5.69 -26.36
C VAL A 17 -0.58 -5.56 -27.54
N ASP A 18 -0.73 -4.49 -28.31
CA ASP A 18 0.33 -4.04 -29.20
C ASP A 18 1.25 -3.17 -28.35
N ILE A 19 2.32 -3.77 -27.82
CA ILE A 19 3.28 -3.10 -26.94
C ILE A 19 4.26 -2.35 -27.82
N ASP A 20 4.07 -1.05 -27.98
CA ASP A 20 5.08 -0.16 -28.55
C ASP A 20 6.25 -0.04 -27.55
N ILE A 21 7.35 -0.75 -27.82
CA ILE A 21 8.58 -0.68 -27.03
C ILE A 21 9.37 0.55 -27.49
N TYR A 22 9.26 1.65 -26.75
CA TYR A 22 10.10 2.82 -26.97
C TYR A 22 11.44 2.67 -26.24
N MET A 23 12.56 2.85 -26.96
CA MET A 23 13.88 2.98 -26.35
C MET A 23 13.91 4.25 -25.50
N THR A 24 13.90 4.07 -24.19
CA THR A 24 13.98 5.15 -23.20
C THR A 24 15.26 5.00 -22.37
N TYR A 25 15.55 6.00 -21.53
CA TYR A 25 16.66 6.01 -20.58
C TYR A 25 16.85 4.66 -19.89
N SER A 26 18.12 4.23 -19.77
CA SER A 26 18.48 2.94 -19.18
C SER A 26 17.96 2.84 -17.74
N SER A 27 17.51 1.66 -17.32
CA SER A 27 17.03 1.43 -15.94
C SER A 27 18.08 1.75 -14.87
N ASP A 28 19.35 1.83 -15.25
CA ASP A 28 20.51 1.74 -14.37
C ASP A 28 21.18 3.11 -14.11
N GLU A 29 20.53 4.21 -14.49
CA GLU A 29 21.09 5.57 -14.36
C GLU A 29 21.32 6.03 -12.90
N TYR A 30 20.73 5.35 -11.92
CA TYR A 30 20.96 5.66 -10.51
C TYR A 30 20.76 4.44 -9.61
N CYS A 31 21.40 4.48 -8.44
CA CYS A 31 21.31 3.42 -7.45
C CYS A 31 19.93 3.40 -6.79
N ARG A 32 19.18 2.31 -7.03
CA ARG A 32 17.85 2.06 -6.44
C ARG A 32 17.89 1.19 -5.19
N HIS A 33 19.04 1.09 -4.51
CA HIS A 33 19.15 0.29 -3.29
C HIS A 33 18.21 0.84 -2.20
N GLN A 34 17.19 0.06 -1.88
CA GLN A 34 16.20 0.44 -0.88
C GLN A 34 16.79 0.37 0.52
N ILE A 35 16.44 1.36 1.35
CA ILE A 35 16.71 1.29 2.78
C ILE A 35 15.89 0.14 3.36
N LYS A 36 16.56 -0.80 4.04
CA LYS A 36 15.90 -1.95 4.66
C LYS A 36 14.83 -1.50 5.64
N SER A 37 13.63 -2.08 5.53
CA SER A 37 12.53 -1.80 6.43
C SER A 37 12.90 -2.13 7.89
N THR A 38 12.30 -1.40 8.83
CA THR A 38 12.53 -1.61 10.26
C THR A 38 12.14 -3.03 10.70
N LYS A 39 11.10 -3.61 10.10
CA LYS A 39 10.69 -5.01 10.32
C LYS A 39 11.80 -5.98 9.89
N LEU A 40 12.35 -5.81 8.70
CA LEU A 40 13.44 -6.66 8.20
C LEU A 40 14.71 -6.49 9.05
N LYS A 41 14.96 -5.30 9.58
CA LYS A 41 16.08 -5.07 10.52
C LYS A 41 15.86 -5.82 11.84
N PHE A 42 14.63 -5.85 12.37
CA PHE A 42 14.28 -6.62 13.56
C PHE A 42 14.42 -8.13 13.33
N GLU A 43 13.89 -8.66 12.22
CA GLU A 43 14.01 -10.08 11.85
C GLU A 43 15.48 -10.53 11.70
N ASN A 44 16.33 -9.65 11.18
CA ASN A 44 17.77 -9.88 11.07
C ASN A 44 18.55 -9.58 12.37
N LYS A 45 17.86 -9.43 13.51
CA LYS A 45 18.44 -9.15 14.85
C LYS A 45 19.30 -7.88 14.92
N LYS A 46 19.10 -6.94 13.99
CA LYS A 46 19.78 -5.63 13.98
C LYS A 46 19.12 -4.60 14.90
N ILE A 47 17.92 -4.90 15.39
CA ILE A 47 17.16 -4.09 16.34
C ILE A 47 16.79 -4.98 17.52
N SER A 48 16.98 -4.50 18.74
CA SER A 48 16.63 -5.25 19.93
C SER A 48 15.10 -5.32 20.11
N LEU A 49 14.63 -6.36 20.80
CA LEU A 49 13.21 -6.50 21.15
C LEU A 49 12.68 -5.28 21.93
N LYS A 50 13.52 -4.68 22.80
CA LYS A 50 13.16 -3.48 23.54
C LYS A 50 12.85 -2.31 22.61
N VAL A 51 13.69 -2.07 21.61
CA VAL A 51 13.48 -1.00 20.62
C VAL A 51 12.26 -1.30 19.76
N TRP A 52 12.08 -2.55 19.35
CA TRP A 52 10.90 -2.96 18.58
C TRP A 52 9.59 -2.72 19.34
N LYS A 53 9.53 -3.10 20.62
CA LYS A 53 8.37 -2.81 21.49
C LYS A 53 8.15 -1.32 21.69
N TYR A 54 9.23 -0.54 21.86
CA TYR A 54 9.14 0.90 21.99
C TYR A 54 8.49 1.54 20.75
N ILE A 55 8.87 1.11 19.54
CA ILE A 55 8.28 1.60 18.29
C ILE A 55 6.77 1.36 18.26
N PHE A 56 6.30 0.18 18.66
CA PHE A 56 4.88 -0.12 18.71
C PHE A 56 4.12 0.76 19.70
N ILE A 57 4.69 1.01 20.88
CA ILE A 57 4.09 1.92 21.86
C ILE A 57 3.94 3.32 21.28
N GLN A 58 5.00 3.85 20.64
CA GLN A 58 4.96 5.18 20.04
C GLN A 58 3.91 5.28 18.92
N LEU A 59 3.81 4.25 18.08
CA LEU A 59 2.79 4.20 17.02
C LEU A 59 1.37 4.12 17.59
N ASP A 60 1.16 3.40 18.68
CA ASP A 60 -0.15 3.31 19.32
C ASP A 60 -0.53 4.64 19.99
N LEU A 61 0.42 5.33 20.63
CA LEU A 61 0.20 6.68 21.18
C LEU A 61 -0.14 7.69 20.09
N TYR A 62 0.61 7.70 18.99
CA TYR A 62 0.31 8.54 17.82
C TYR A 62 -1.12 8.31 17.31
N LYS A 63 -1.54 7.04 17.19
CA LYS A 63 -2.91 6.69 16.74
C LYS A 63 -4.00 7.15 17.70
N LEU A 64 -3.72 7.21 18.99
CA LEU A 64 -4.68 7.63 20.00
C LEU A 64 -4.79 9.16 20.10
N GLN A 65 -3.68 9.86 19.97
CA GLN A 65 -3.58 11.28 20.35
C GLN A 65 -3.52 12.23 19.16
N GLU A 66 -2.90 11.81 18.06
CA GLU A 66 -2.53 12.70 16.96
C GLU A 66 -3.23 12.33 15.64
N MET A 67 -3.40 11.04 15.37
CA MET A 67 -3.98 10.58 14.11
C MET A 67 -5.48 10.87 14.07
N GLN A 68 -5.88 11.80 13.21
CA GLN A 68 -7.29 12.06 12.93
C GLN A 68 -7.90 10.90 12.16
N VAL A 69 -8.98 10.34 12.69
CA VAL A 69 -9.75 9.25 12.07
C VAL A 69 -11.22 9.63 12.16
N HIS A 70 -11.95 9.44 11.06
CA HIS A 70 -13.39 9.60 11.05
C HIS A 70 -14.03 8.68 12.09
N ASP A 71 -15.05 9.15 12.82
CA ASP A 71 -15.59 8.43 13.98
C ASP A 71 -16.06 7.02 13.64
N GLU A 72 -16.76 6.85 12.50
CA GLU A 72 -17.21 5.55 12.01
C GLU A 72 -16.06 4.60 11.64
N SER A 73 -14.87 5.15 11.38
CA SER A 73 -13.69 4.38 10.99
C SER A 73 -12.73 4.08 12.14
N ARG A 74 -12.98 4.62 13.35
CA ARG A 74 -12.09 4.42 14.52
C ARG A 74 -11.84 2.95 14.83
N ILE A 75 -12.86 2.09 14.63
CA ILE A 75 -12.78 0.64 14.86
C ILE A 75 -11.74 -0.07 13.96
N TYR A 76 -11.39 0.52 12.82
CA TYR A 76 -10.40 -0.03 11.90
C TYR A 76 -8.97 0.41 12.23
N THR A 77 -8.78 1.25 13.25
CA THR A 77 -7.46 1.67 13.72
C THR A 77 -6.70 0.47 14.26
N ARG A 78 -5.68 0.03 13.53
CA ARG A 78 -4.89 -1.14 13.89
C ARG A 78 -3.91 -0.80 15.02
N PHE A 79 -4.23 -1.13 16.26
CA PHE A 79 -3.29 -1.05 17.39
C PHE A 79 -2.34 -2.26 17.42
N HIS A 80 -1.20 -2.12 18.10
CA HIS A 80 -0.17 -3.16 18.21
C HIS A 80 -0.20 -3.90 19.56
N TYR A 81 -1.15 -3.57 20.43
CA TYR A 81 -1.32 -4.16 21.76
C TYR A 81 -1.86 -5.60 21.67
N LYS A 82 -0.97 -6.58 21.46
CA LYS A 82 -1.10 -8.04 21.74
C LYS A 82 -0.04 -8.93 21.03
N ASN A 83 1.20 -8.46 20.86
CA ASN A 83 2.30 -9.32 20.38
C ASN A 83 3.39 -9.49 21.45
#